data_AF-A0A9R1RHA6-F1
#
_entry.id   AF-A0A9R1RHA6-F1
#
_cell.length_a   1.000
_cell.length_b   1.000
_cell.length_c   1.000
_cell.angle_alpha   90.00
_cell.angle_beta   90.00
_cell.angle_gamma   90.00
#
_symmetry.space_group_name_H-M   'P 1'
#
loop_
_entity.id
_entity.type
_entity.pdbx_description
1 polymer ?
#
loop_
_entity_poly.entity_id
_entity_poly.type
_entity_poly.pdbx_seq_one_letter_code
_entity_poly.pdbx_strand_id
1 'polypeptide(L)'
;MCAGEQKPQGVKCEWADEAAPRKDRRRVEFIYMRSLRTMLPLYSTLSVCFLACHIAREAVLPTDIYRWAMEGKLPYVAAFTEVDKLLGSPLRHCPLNARQLFRPVRVIGAWQLEAAAGFVAQRIGLQLPSVNFYAIAQRYLDELSLPIERILPHACRIYEWAMPPELWLSSNPARVPTRVCVMAILIVALRVQYNINGQGVWEEICEAARNPGGSDRDANLAPSMKPDVDTSEELGTRELLWTLVDAYDKIDVAHDYSKDLHTYLRYCKDVVFPGIACSVEEEHLIEIFQDLYKGREDENSKAHTTNGVNKRGRDGTSVGARCVSALSSSGIQSIKSEMEDHGFCYMPPRKWPKSDGYLHYRRKTMTGHLVCAGHADYYLLLRSFAKLAEVDIRVMHASVLKLERRLGWIEERIGRSLDALQNLPS
;
A
#
# COMPACT_ATOMS: atom_id res chain seq x y z
N MET A 1 -7.89 -41.14 80.76
CA MET A 1 -9.13 -41.63 80.11
C MET A 1 -9.82 -40.39 79.55
N CYS A 2 -9.50 -39.95 78.34
CA CYS A 2 -9.96 -40.42 77.03
C CYS A 2 -11.36 -39.90 76.64
N ALA A 3 -11.40 -39.40 75.39
CA ALA A 3 -12.52 -39.06 74.52
C ALA A 3 -13.19 -37.69 74.78
N GLY A 4 -13.37 -36.81 73.79
CA GLY A 4 -13.04 -36.88 72.37
C GLY A 4 -13.71 -35.69 71.65
N GLU A 5 -12.91 -34.80 71.06
CA GLU A 5 -13.40 -33.70 70.23
C GLU A 5 -13.93 -34.24 68.89
N GLN A 6 -15.21 -34.02 68.61
CA GLN A 6 -15.78 -34.24 67.29
C GLN A 6 -15.43 -33.07 66.38
N LYS A 7 -14.53 -33.31 65.41
CA LYS A 7 -14.35 -32.45 64.24
C LYS A 7 -15.57 -32.54 63.31
N PRO A 8 -15.98 -31.45 62.65
CA PRO A 8 -17.00 -31.53 61.60
C PRO A 8 -16.44 -32.30 60.40
N GLN A 9 -17.23 -33.26 59.91
CA GLN A 9 -16.94 -34.05 58.72
C GLN A 9 -16.79 -33.13 57.51
N GLY A 10 -15.54 -32.98 57.05
CA GLY A 10 -15.26 -32.43 55.74
C GLY A 10 -15.83 -33.38 54.69
N VAL A 11 -16.79 -32.88 53.92
CA VAL A 11 -17.25 -33.53 52.69
C VAL A 11 -16.03 -33.58 51.76
N LYS A 12 -15.42 -34.77 51.67
CA LYS A 12 -14.47 -35.11 50.61
C LYS A 12 -15.27 -35.11 49.32
N CYS A 13 -15.25 -34.00 48.58
CA CYS A 13 -15.50 -34.04 47.16
C CYS A 13 -14.31 -34.77 46.53
N GLU A 14 -14.42 -36.10 46.42
CA GLU A 14 -13.62 -36.87 45.49
C GLU A 14 -13.94 -36.34 44.09
N TRP A 15 -13.06 -35.48 43.58
CA TRP A 15 -12.99 -35.24 42.15
C TRP A 15 -12.54 -36.55 41.53
N ALA A 16 -13.47 -37.27 40.93
CA ALA A 16 -13.16 -38.35 40.02
C ALA A 16 -12.26 -37.75 38.93
N ASP A 17 -10.98 -38.13 38.97
CA ASP A 17 -10.00 -37.87 37.92
C ASP A 17 -10.35 -38.79 36.73
N GLU A 18 -11.53 -38.56 36.13
CA GLU A 18 -11.85 -39.09 34.82
C GLU A 18 -11.01 -38.32 33.81
N ALA A 19 -9.82 -38.88 33.56
CA ALA A 19 -8.90 -38.43 32.53
C ALA A 19 -9.61 -38.45 31.16
N ALA A 20 -10.25 -37.34 30.80
CA ALA A 20 -10.64 -37.09 29.42
C ALA A 20 -9.43 -37.37 28.52
N PRO A 21 -9.59 -38.11 27.40
CA PRO A 21 -8.46 -38.48 26.56
C PRO A 21 -7.71 -37.21 26.19
N ARG A 22 -6.37 -37.20 26.34
CA ARG A 22 -5.46 -36.04 26.11
C ARG A 22 -5.82 -35.19 24.89
N LYS A 23 -6.42 -35.81 23.87
CA LYS A 23 -6.90 -35.20 22.63
C LYS A 23 -8.06 -34.21 22.82
N ASP A 24 -9.01 -34.50 23.71
CA ASP A 24 -10.18 -33.63 23.96
C ASP A 24 -9.80 -32.41 24.79
N ARG A 25 -8.89 -32.57 25.76
CA ARG A 25 -8.32 -31.44 26.50
C ARG A 25 -7.58 -30.45 25.60
N ARG A 26 -6.71 -30.96 24.70
CA ARG A 26 -5.98 -30.12 23.72
C ARG A 26 -6.91 -29.36 22.78
N ARG A 27 -8.02 -29.98 22.36
CA ARG A 27 -9.04 -29.31 21.53
C ARG A 27 -9.72 -28.16 22.26
N VAL A 28 -10.08 -28.33 23.54
CA VAL A 28 -10.69 -27.26 24.34
C VAL A 28 -9.71 -26.11 24.57
N GLU A 29 -8.44 -26.42 24.89
CA GLU A 29 -7.37 -25.43 25.00
C GLU A 29 -7.18 -24.64 23.70
N PHE A 30 -7.21 -25.31 22.54
CA PHE A 30 -7.13 -24.66 21.24
C PHE A 30 -8.34 -23.76 20.94
N ILE A 31 -9.57 -24.21 21.21
CA ILE A 31 -10.78 -23.41 20.99
C ILE A 31 -10.76 -22.15 21.87
N TYR A 32 -10.35 -22.28 23.12
CA TYR A 32 -10.22 -21.17 24.04
C TYR A 32 -9.15 -20.17 23.57
N MET A 33 -7.98 -20.67 23.17
CA MET A 33 -6.90 -19.88 22.58
C MET A 33 -7.32 -19.12 21.34
N ARG A 34 -8.00 -19.80 20.42
CA ARG A 34 -8.54 -19.20 19.20
C ARG A 34 -9.52 -18.08 19.52
N SER A 35 -10.41 -18.30 20.49
CA SER A 35 -11.40 -17.31 20.94
C SER A 35 -10.73 -16.07 21.57
N LEU A 36 -9.64 -16.25 22.33
CA LEU A 36 -8.88 -15.13 22.88
C LEU A 36 -8.18 -14.33 21.78
N ARG A 37 -7.57 -15.00 20.79
CA ARG A 37 -6.89 -14.34 19.67
C ARG A 37 -7.86 -13.59 18.75
N THR A 38 -9.12 -13.99 18.67
CA THR A 38 -10.16 -13.26 17.93
C THR A 38 -10.74 -12.09 18.72
N MET A 39 -10.79 -12.19 20.06
CA MET A 39 -11.29 -11.12 20.92
C MET A 39 -10.34 -9.91 20.95
N LEU A 40 -9.02 -10.14 21.00
CA LEU A 40 -8.01 -9.09 21.00
C LEU A 40 -6.94 -9.38 19.93
N PRO A 41 -7.24 -9.12 18.64
CA PRO A 41 -6.29 -9.38 17.58
C PRO A 41 -5.08 -8.47 17.71
N LEU A 42 -3.86 -9.04 17.68
CA LEU A 42 -2.63 -8.26 17.85
C LEU A 42 -2.50 -7.11 16.83
N TYR A 43 -2.97 -7.30 15.60
CA TYR A 43 -2.92 -6.27 14.54
C TYR A 43 -3.71 -5.00 14.90
N SER A 44 -4.65 -5.09 15.84
CA SER A 44 -5.38 -3.92 16.34
C SER A 44 -4.43 -2.91 16.99
N THR A 45 -3.32 -3.37 17.61
CA THR A 45 -2.31 -2.48 18.20
C THR A 45 -1.66 -1.58 17.13
N LEU A 46 -1.26 -2.13 15.99
CA LEU A 46 -0.74 -1.34 14.86
C LEU A 46 -1.81 -0.41 14.29
N SER A 47 -3.06 -0.87 14.25
CA SER A 47 -4.19 -0.08 13.75
C SER A 47 -4.44 1.14 14.65
N VAL A 48 -4.33 0.97 15.98
CA VAL A 48 -4.42 2.04 16.97
C VAL A 48 -3.23 2.98 16.88
N CYS A 49 -2.00 2.48 16.70
CA CYS A 49 -0.82 3.33 16.47
C CYS A 49 -1.01 4.21 15.24
N PHE A 50 -1.41 3.63 14.11
CA PHE A 50 -1.71 4.39 12.89
C PHE A 50 -2.83 5.42 13.13
N LEU A 51 -3.88 5.02 13.84
CA LEU A 51 -5.01 5.91 14.15
C LEU A 51 -4.58 7.11 15.01
N ALA A 52 -3.68 6.90 15.98
CA ALA A 52 -3.13 7.98 16.79
C ALA A 52 -2.35 8.98 15.93
N CYS A 53 -1.51 8.50 15.00
CA CYS A 53 -0.82 9.36 14.03
C CYS A 53 -1.81 10.14 13.13
N HIS A 54 -2.88 9.48 12.67
CA HIS A 54 -3.92 10.11 11.86
C HIS A 54 -4.65 11.23 12.63
N ILE A 55 -5.00 11.01 13.89
CA ILE A 55 -5.63 12.03 14.76
C ILE A 55 -4.68 13.21 14.98
N ALA A 56 -3.39 12.93 15.20
CA ALA A 56 -2.34 13.94 15.33
C ALA A 56 -2.04 14.70 14.01
N ARG A 57 -2.69 14.32 12.91
CA ARG A 57 -2.48 14.87 11.55
C ARG A 57 -1.06 14.68 11.03
N GLU A 58 -0.36 13.65 11.50
CA GLU A 58 0.99 13.32 11.03
C GLU A 58 0.95 12.72 9.61
N ALA A 59 1.98 12.99 8.81
CA ALA A 59 2.13 12.44 7.45
C ALA A 59 2.62 10.97 7.45
N VAL A 60 2.24 10.18 8.46
CA VAL A 60 2.61 8.77 8.59
C VAL A 60 1.63 7.92 7.78
N LEU A 61 2.16 7.04 6.94
CA LEU A 61 1.37 6.16 6.08
C LEU A 61 1.24 4.77 6.71
N PRO A 62 0.21 3.99 6.34
CA PRO A 62 0.11 2.58 6.73
C PRO A 62 1.32 1.74 6.32
N THR A 63 2.00 2.11 5.23
CA THR A 63 3.23 1.46 4.75
C THR A 63 4.40 1.67 5.71
N ASP A 64 4.48 2.82 6.39
CA ASP A 64 5.54 3.07 7.37
C ASP A 64 5.35 2.23 8.62
N ILE A 65 4.11 2.16 9.14
CA ILE A 65 3.79 1.32 10.31
C ILE A 65 4.07 -0.15 10.00
N TYR A 66 3.69 -0.62 8.80
CA TYR A 66 4.02 -1.96 8.32
C TYR A 66 5.53 -2.18 8.29
N ARG A 67 6.28 -1.26 7.69
CA ARG A 67 7.74 -1.33 7.55
C ARG A 67 8.43 -1.33 8.91
N TRP A 68 8.05 -0.43 9.82
CA TRP A 68 8.58 -0.36 11.17
C TRP A 68 8.30 -1.64 11.97
N ALA A 69 7.13 -2.26 11.80
CA ALA A 69 6.82 -3.55 12.42
C ALA A 69 7.65 -4.71 11.84
N MET A 70 7.84 -4.76 10.52
CA MET A 70 8.63 -5.78 9.84
C MET A 70 10.12 -5.68 10.17
N GLU A 71 10.64 -4.46 10.28
CA GLU A 71 12.06 -4.19 10.55
C GLU A 71 12.43 -4.26 12.04
N GLY A 72 11.46 -4.50 12.93
CA GLY A 72 11.69 -4.54 14.37
C GLY A 72 11.88 -3.16 15.02
N LYS A 73 11.73 -2.06 14.26
CA LYS A 73 11.68 -0.68 14.81
C LYS A 73 10.49 -0.51 15.76
N LEU A 74 9.39 -1.18 15.46
CA LEU A 74 8.29 -1.42 16.41
C LEU A 74 8.42 -2.85 16.96
N PRO A 75 8.30 -3.07 18.29
CA PRO A 75 8.41 -4.38 18.91
C PRO A 75 7.13 -5.22 18.71
N TYR A 76 6.62 -5.27 17.48
CA TYR A 76 5.38 -5.96 17.13
C TYR A 76 5.61 -7.47 16.95
N VAL A 77 6.63 -7.85 16.17
CA VAL A 77 6.94 -9.27 15.91
C VAL A 77 7.42 -9.98 17.18
N ALA A 78 8.10 -9.25 18.06
CA ALA A 78 8.56 -9.72 19.36
C ALA A 78 7.62 -9.32 20.52
N ALA A 79 6.39 -8.86 20.25
CA ALA A 79 5.50 -8.34 21.30
C ALA A 79 5.30 -9.34 22.47
N PHE A 80 5.29 -10.64 22.17
CA PHE A 80 5.15 -11.69 23.17
C PHE A 80 6.27 -11.71 24.21
N THR A 81 7.51 -11.32 23.86
CA THR A 81 8.63 -11.32 24.84
C THR A 81 8.45 -10.22 25.87
N GLU A 82 7.91 -9.06 25.46
CA GLU A 82 7.61 -7.96 26.36
C GLU A 82 6.37 -8.26 27.21
N VAL A 83 5.35 -8.88 26.62
CA VAL A 83 4.15 -9.29 27.36
C VAL A 83 4.48 -10.37 28.40
N ASP A 84 5.36 -11.34 28.08
CA ASP A 84 5.82 -12.35 29.04
C ASP A 84 6.51 -11.70 30.25
N LYS A 85 7.35 -10.67 30.04
CA LYS A 85 7.98 -9.92 31.13
C LYS A 85 6.97 -9.22 32.03
N LEU A 86 5.89 -8.68 31.45
CA LEU A 86 4.84 -7.96 32.18
C LEU A 86 3.89 -8.91 32.93
N LEU A 87 3.52 -10.04 32.33
CA LEU A 87 2.61 -11.02 32.91
C LEU A 87 3.28 -11.92 33.96
N GLY A 88 4.61 -12.07 33.91
CA GLY A 88 5.36 -12.90 34.84
C GLY A 88 5.23 -14.40 34.56
N SER A 89 5.53 -15.24 35.56
CA SER A 89 5.47 -16.70 35.43
C SER A 89 4.02 -17.15 35.15
N PRO A 90 3.77 -18.04 34.16
CA PRO A 90 2.42 -18.52 33.89
C PRO A 90 1.81 -19.12 35.16
N LEU A 91 0.57 -18.74 35.47
CA LEU A 91 -0.19 -19.31 36.56
C LEU A 91 -0.22 -20.84 36.36
N ARG A 92 0.14 -21.62 37.39
CA ARG A 92 0.24 -23.10 37.32
C ARG A 92 -1.00 -23.83 36.77
N HIS A 93 -2.11 -23.12 36.63
CA HIS A 93 -3.43 -23.63 36.24
C HIS A 93 -3.90 -23.06 34.88
N CYS A 94 -3.13 -22.16 34.25
CA CYS A 94 -3.42 -21.61 32.92
C CYS A 94 -2.35 -22.09 31.94
N PRO A 95 -2.69 -22.95 30.96
CA PRO A 95 -1.72 -23.49 30.00
C PRO A 95 -1.28 -22.48 28.93
N LEU A 96 -1.67 -21.20 29.04
CA LEU A 96 -1.47 -20.21 27.98
C LEU A 96 -0.17 -19.45 28.16
N ASN A 97 0.73 -19.59 27.19
CA ASN A 97 1.98 -18.83 27.12
C ASN A 97 1.75 -17.54 26.31
N ALA A 98 2.35 -16.39 26.69
CA ALA A 98 2.18 -15.15 25.91
C ALA A 98 2.71 -15.32 24.48
N ARG A 99 3.72 -16.16 24.29
CA ARG A 99 4.18 -16.58 22.97
C ARG A 99 3.09 -17.21 22.11
N GLN A 100 2.18 -18.01 22.67
CA GLN A 100 1.10 -18.63 21.89
C GLN A 100 -0.04 -17.64 21.59
N LEU A 101 -0.28 -16.67 22.48
CA LEU A 101 -1.35 -15.67 22.34
C LEU A 101 -0.95 -14.50 21.43
N PHE A 102 0.24 -13.94 21.66
CA PHE A 102 0.67 -12.65 21.13
C PHE A 102 1.77 -12.74 20.09
N ARG A 103 2.24 -13.93 19.70
CA ARG A 103 3.14 -14.06 18.55
C ARG A 103 2.35 -13.85 17.25
N PRO A 104 2.66 -12.81 16.45
CA PRO A 104 2.00 -12.62 15.17
C PRO A 104 2.45 -13.69 14.18
N VAL A 105 1.48 -14.26 13.46
CA VAL A 105 1.76 -15.18 12.32
C VAL A 105 2.27 -14.39 11.12
N ARG A 106 1.76 -13.17 10.95
CA ARG A 106 2.16 -12.20 9.92
C ARG A 106 1.87 -10.80 10.39
N VAL A 107 2.59 -9.83 9.83
CA VAL A 107 2.20 -8.41 9.93
C VAL A 107 1.04 -8.16 8.97
N ILE A 108 0.06 -7.36 9.42
CA ILE A 108 -1.09 -6.97 8.60
C ILE A 108 -0.63 -6.07 7.44
N GLY A 109 -1.13 -6.30 6.22
CA GLY A 109 -0.74 -5.48 5.06
C GLY A 109 -1.20 -4.03 5.21
N ALA A 110 -0.46 -3.09 4.61
CA ALA A 110 -0.70 -1.66 4.73
C ALA A 110 -2.12 -1.25 4.30
N TRP A 111 -2.70 -1.90 3.28
CA TRP A 111 -4.10 -1.66 2.91
C TRP A 111 -5.06 -2.09 4.03
N GLN A 112 -4.89 -3.31 4.53
CA GLN A 112 -5.76 -3.88 5.57
C GLN A 112 -5.61 -3.13 6.89
N LEU A 113 -4.41 -2.61 7.18
CA LEU A 113 -4.13 -1.78 8.35
C LEU A 113 -4.96 -0.49 8.35
N GLU A 114 -5.04 0.21 7.21
CA GLU A 114 -5.85 1.42 7.05
C GLU A 114 -7.34 1.13 7.27
N ALA A 115 -7.84 0.03 6.68
CA ALA A 115 -9.22 -0.39 6.86
C ALA A 115 -9.54 -0.82 8.30
N ALA A 116 -8.60 -1.52 8.95
CA ALA A 116 -8.72 -1.92 10.34
C ALA A 116 -8.74 -0.71 11.28
N ALA A 117 -7.93 0.33 11.02
CA ALA A 117 -7.96 1.57 11.78
C ALA A 117 -9.30 2.31 11.64
N GLY A 118 -9.84 2.41 10.41
CA GLY A 118 -11.17 2.96 10.18
C GLY A 118 -12.28 2.14 10.88
N PHE A 119 -12.14 0.81 10.91
CA PHE A 119 -13.07 -0.06 11.64
C PHE A 119 -12.98 0.14 13.15
N VAL A 120 -11.77 0.23 13.73
CA VAL A 120 -11.58 0.50 15.16
C VAL A 120 -12.22 1.83 15.54
N ALA A 121 -11.96 2.90 14.79
CA ALA A 121 -12.56 4.21 15.03
C ALA A 121 -14.09 4.17 15.00
N GLN A 122 -14.68 3.48 14.02
CA GLN A 122 -16.13 3.30 13.93
C GLN A 122 -16.69 2.51 15.11
N ARG A 123 -15.98 1.46 15.55
CA ARG A 123 -16.41 0.61 16.67
C ARG A 123 -16.43 1.36 18.00
N ILE A 124 -15.48 2.25 18.23
CA ILE A 124 -15.39 3.06 19.45
C ILE A 124 -16.16 4.38 19.37
N GLY A 125 -16.79 4.68 18.22
CA GLY A 125 -17.52 5.94 18.00
C GLY A 125 -16.61 7.18 17.94
N LEU A 126 -15.35 7.01 17.55
CA LEU A 126 -14.38 8.11 17.48
C LEU A 126 -14.61 8.95 16.22
N GLN A 127 -14.77 10.26 16.40
CA GLN A 127 -14.79 11.22 15.30
C GLN A 127 -13.35 11.44 14.81
N LEU A 128 -13.11 11.13 13.54
CA LEU A 128 -11.79 11.30 12.94
C LEU A 128 -11.66 12.69 12.30
N PRO A 129 -10.45 13.25 12.17
CA PRO A 129 -10.21 14.29 11.17
C PRO A 129 -10.17 13.66 9.77
N SER A 130 -10.32 14.49 8.73
CA SER A 130 -9.92 14.08 7.38
C SER A 130 -8.42 13.85 7.28
N VAL A 131 -8.04 13.04 6.29
CA VAL A 131 -6.66 12.75 5.93
C VAL A 131 -5.93 14.06 5.64
N ASN A 132 -4.74 14.22 6.22
CA ASN A 132 -3.88 15.38 5.99
C ASN A 132 -3.30 15.35 4.56
N PHE A 133 -4.13 15.72 3.58
CA PHE A 133 -3.79 15.70 2.16
C PHE A 133 -2.50 16.50 1.89
N TYR A 134 -2.39 17.70 2.43
CA TYR A 134 -1.25 18.60 2.17
C TYR A 134 0.08 17.96 2.59
N ALA A 135 0.17 17.49 3.84
CA ALA A 135 1.42 16.93 4.35
C ALA A 135 1.81 15.62 3.65
N ILE A 136 0.83 14.77 3.31
CA ILE A 136 1.09 13.53 2.56
C ILE A 136 1.48 13.84 1.11
N ALA A 137 0.83 14.81 0.47
CA ALA A 137 1.15 15.21 -0.90
C ALA A 137 2.55 15.82 -0.99
N GLN A 138 2.90 16.70 -0.05
CA GLN A 138 4.24 17.28 0.06
C GLN A 138 5.28 16.17 0.23
N ARG A 139 5.06 15.25 1.18
CA ARG A 139 5.94 14.11 1.40
C ARG A 139 6.18 13.28 0.13
N TYR A 140 5.14 13.00 -0.65
CA TYR A 140 5.31 12.24 -1.89
C TYR A 140 6.07 13.01 -2.98
N LEU A 141 5.89 14.32 -3.07
CA LEU A 141 6.64 15.15 -3.99
C LEU A 141 8.13 15.21 -3.57
N ASP A 142 8.41 15.33 -2.28
CA ASP A 142 9.77 15.27 -1.72
C ASP A 142 10.44 13.92 -2.01
N GLU A 143 9.77 12.81 -1.74
CA GLU A 143 10.29 11.45 -1.99
C GLU A 143 10.56 11.18 -3.48
N LEU A 144 9.84 11.86 -4.38
CA LEU A 144 10.07 11.80 -5.84
C LEU A 144 11.02 12.89 -6.35
N SER A 145 11.53 13.76 -5.47
CA SER A 145 12.36 14.92 -5.85
C SER A 145 11.67 15.86 -6.86
N LEU A 146 10.35 16.01 -6.76
CA LEU A 146 9.52 16.83 -7.63
C LEU A 146 9.30 18.24 -7.04
N PRO A 147 9.16 19.29 -7.89
CA PRO A 147 9.04 20.67 -7.41
C PRO A 147 7.70 20.92 -6.69
N ILE A 148 7.73 20.91 -5.35
CA ILE A 148 6.55 21.07 -4.49
C ILE A 148 5.80 22.37 -4.79
N GLU A 149 6.51 23.50 -4.81
CA GLU A 149 5.92 24.83 -4.95
C GLU A 149 5.09 25.00 -6.22
N ARG A 150 5.44 24.23 -7.26
CA ARG A 150 4.73 24.25 -8.55
C ARG A 150 3.55 23.30 -8.60
N ILE A 151 3.72 22.09 -8.07
CA ILE A 151 2.74 21.00 -8.26
C ILE A 151 1.66 21.06 -7.18
N LEU A 152 2.05 21.33 -5.93
CA LEU A 152 1.16 21.27 -4.78
C LEU A 152 -0.04 22.23 -4.88
N PRO A 153 0.10 23.50 -5.33
CA PRO A 153 -1.05 24.38 -5.48
C PRO A 153 -2.10 23.86 -6.46
N HIS A 154 -1.67 23.24 -7.57
CA HIS A 154 -2.57 22.64 -8.56
C HIS A 154 -3.27 21.40 -7.99
N ALA A 155 -2.52 20.57 -7.26
CA ALA A 155 -3.07 19.40 -6.58
C ALA A 155 -4.09 19.78 -5.50
N CYS A 156 -3.84 20.84 -4.73
CA CYS A 156 -4.78 21.38 -3.74
C CYS A 156 -6.09 21.83 -4.39
N ARG A 157 -6.05 22.58 -5.50
CA ARG A 157 -7.27 22.97 -6.23
C ARG A 157 -8.07 21.76 -6.72
N ILE A 158 -7.38 20.76 -7.29
CA ILE A 158 -8.03 19.51 -7.71
C ILE A 158 -8.64 18.79 -6.51
N TYR A 159 -7.94 18.72 -5.38
CA TYR A 159 -8.46 18.12 -4.15
C TYR A 159 -9.73 18.83 -3.66
N GLU A 160 -9.71 20.16 -3.56
CA GLU A 160 -10.85 20.97 -3.12
C GLU A 160 -12.09 20.76 -4.00
N TRP A 161 -11.91 20.77 -5.32
CA TRP A 161 -13.02 20.58 -6.27
C TRP A 161 -13.49 19.14 -6.33
N ALA A 162 -12.55 18.20 -6.38
CA ALA A 162 -12.85 16.80 -6.56
C ALA A 162 -13.23 16.10 -5.27
N MET A 163 -13.01 16.65 -4.07
CA MET A 163 -13.28 15.97 -2.80
C MET A 163 -14.16 16.80 -1.83
N PRO A 164 -15.38 17.21 -2.21
CA PRO A 164 -16.28 17.98 -1.36
C PRO A 164 -16.63 17.38 0.02
N PRO A 165 -16.66 16.05 0.24
CA PRO A 165 -16.83 15.51 1.59
C PRO A 165 -15.51 15.18 2.28
N GLU A 166 -14.40 15.87 2.00
CA GLU A 166 -13.03 15.58 2.49
C GLU A 166 -12.58 14.10 2.25
N LEU A 167 -11.30 13.79 2.43
CA LEU A 167 -10.79 12.42 2.26
C LEU A 167 -10.75 11.73 3.63
N TRP A 168 -11.56 10.69 3.81
CA TRP A 168 -11.70 9.98 5.10
C TRP A 168 -11.17 8.55 5.04
N LEU A 169 -10.64 8.09 6.19
CA LEU A 169 -10.40 6.68 6.42
C LEU A 169 -11.72 5.90 6.31
N SER A 170 -11.67 4.68 5.76
CA SER A 170 -12.84 3.84 5.59
C SER A 170 -12.63 2.51 6.26
N SER A 171 -13.64 2.02 6.97
CA SER A 171 -13.65 0.66 7.53
C SER A 171 -13.80 -0.44 6.47
N ASN A 172 -14.04 -0.08 5.20
CA ASN A 172 -14.24 -1.03 4.12
C ASN A 172 -12.92 -1.43 3.47
N PRO A 173 -12.45 -2.69 3.61
CA PRO A 173 -11.21 -3.16 3.01
C PRO A 173 -11.25 -3.20 1.48
N ALA A 174 -12.42 -3.19 0.84
CA ALA A 174 -12.54 -3.13 -0.61
C ALA A 174 -12.38 -1.72 -1.19
N ARG A 175 -12.39 -0.68 -0.35
CA ARG A 175 -12.20 0.69 -0.80
C ARG A 175 -10.72 0.94 -1.10
N VAL A 176 -10.46 1.70 -2.15
CA VAL A 176 -9.10 2.17 -2.49
C VAL A 176 -8.52 2.96 -1.31
N PRO A 177 -7.27 2.70 -0.90
CA PRO A 177 -6.64 3.39 0.22
C PRO A 177 -6.55 4.90 -0.04
N THR A 178 -6.68 5.69 1.01
CA THR A 178 -6.63 7.15 0.95
C THR A 178 -5.30 7.64 0.37
N ARG A 179 -4.18 7.00 0.72
CA ARG A 179 -2.86 7.30 0.14
C ARG A 179 -2.81 7.18 -1.39
N VAL A 180 -3.53 6.20 -1.96
CA VAL A 180 -3.64 6.02 -3.42
C VAL A 180 -4.51 7.11 -4.04
N CYS A 181 -5.53 7.59 -3.31
CA CYS A 181 -6.32 8.75 -3.74
C CYS A 181 -5.46 10.02 -3.81
N VAL A 182 -4.56 10.25 -2.84
CA VAL A 182 -3.63 11.38 -2.85
C VAL A 182 -2.71 11.31 -4.08
N MET A 183 -2.10 10.15 -4.32
CA MET A 183 -1.26 9.92 -5.50
C MET A 183 -2.01 10.17 -6.81
N ALA A 184 -3.27 9.71 -6.92
CA ALA A 184 -4.07 9.93 -8.11
C ALA A 184 -4.30 11.44 -8.39
N ILE A 185 -4.50 12.25 -7.35
CA ILE A 185 -4.62 13.71 -7.49
C ILE A 185 -3.31 14.33 -7.99
N LEU A 186 -2.17 13.94 -7.41
CA LEU A 186 -0.86 14.40 -7.87
C LEU A 186 -0.58 14.02 -9.33
N ILE A 187 -0.92 12.79 -9.73
CA ILE A 187 -0.78 12.32 -11.11
C ILE A 187 -1.63 13.18 -12.05
N VAL A 188 -2.90 13.44 -11.72
CA VAL A 188 -3.75 14.30 -12.56
C VAL A 188 -3.20 15.72 -12.63
N ALA A 189 -2.73 16.30 -11.51
CA ALA A 189 -2.11 17.62 -11.48
C ALA A 189 -0.89 17.69 -12.41
N LEU A 190 0.01 16.72 -12.32
CA LEU A 190 1.19 16.61 -13.19
C LEU A 190 0.81 16.45 -14.67
N ARG A 191 -0.19 15.63 -14.97
CA ARG A 191 -0.65 15.45 -16.36
C ARG A 191 -1.18 16.75 -16.96
N VAL A 192 -1.93 17.53 -16.19
CA VAL A 192 -2.46 18.82 -16.63
C VAL A 192 -1.33 19.83 -16.79
N GLN A 193 -0.45 19.95 -15.79
CA GLN A 193 0.60 20.97 -15.76
C GLN A 193 1.70 20.76 -16.83
N TYR A 194 2.08 19.51 -17.08
CA TYR A 194 3.18 19.15 -18.00
C TYR A 194 2.69 18.57 -19.32
N ASN A 195 1.39 18.70 -19.60
CA ASN A 195 0.74 18.25 -20.84
C ASN A 195 1.06 16.78 -21.23
N ILE A 196 1.09 15.88 -20.23
CA ILE A 196 1.42 14.46 -20.42
C ILE A 196 0.23 13.73 -21.05
N ASN A 197 0.10 13.90 -22.37
CA ASN A 197 -1.02 13.44 -23.17
C ASN A 197 -0.58 12.57 -24.36
N GLY A 198 0.61 11.95 -24.30
CA GLY A 198 1.09 11.05 -25.36
C GLY A 198 1.72 11.78 -26.54
N GLN A 199 2.51 12.81 -26.25
CA GLN A 199 3.29 13.54 -27.24
C GLN A 199 4.54 12.75 -27.66
N GLY A 200 4.98 11.80 -26.84
CA GLY A 200 6.12 10.95 -27.15
C GLY A 200 7.45 11.55 -26.72
N VAL A 201 7.44 12.37 -25.66
CA VAL A 201 8.63 13.04 -25.15
C VAL A 201 9.66 12.00 -24.71
N TRP A 202 9.22 10.89 -24.13
CA TRP A 202 10.11 9.79 -23.75
C TRP A 202 10.75 9.09 -24.95
N GLU A 203 9.98 8.86 -26.01
CA GLU A 203 10.49 8.30 -27.27
C GLU A 203 11.55 9.23 -27.87
N GLU A 204 11.31 10.55 -27.89
CA GLU A 204 12.30 11.55 -28.35
C GLU A 204 13.58 11.55 -27.50
N ILE A 205 13.45 11.45 -26.17
CA ILE A 205 14.60 11.29 -25.27
C ILE A 205 15.43 10.05 -25.66
N CYS A 206 14.76 8.92 -25.89
CA CYS A 206 15.41 7.66 -26.25
C CYS A 206 16.10 7.73 -27.63
N GLU A 207 15.48 8.37 -28.63
CA GLU A 207 16.09 8.51 -29.95
C GLU A 207 17.28 9.49 -29.94
N ALA A 208 17.20 10.59 -29.18
CA ALA A 208 18.31 11.52 -29.00
C ALA A 208 19.54 10.83 -28.35
N ALA A 209 19.31 9.92 -27.39
CA ALA A 209 20.38 9.15 -26.76
C ALA A 209 21.06 8.15 -27.71
N ARG A 210 20.40 7.72 -28.80
CA ARG A 210 20.97 6.80 -29.81
C ARG A 210 21.90 7.50 -30.80
N ASN A 211 21.70 8.79 -31.05
CA ASN A 211 22.45 9.56 -32.06
C ASN A 211 23.24 10.73 -31.43
N PRO A 212 24.25 10.49 -30.58
CA PRO A 212 25.04 11.56 -30.00
C PRO A 212 25.96 12.29 -31.00
N GLY A 213 26.06 11.83 -32.26
CA GLY A 213 27.03 12.33 -33.25
C GLY A 213 26.50 12.43 -34.68
N GLY A 214 25.35 13.07 -34.89
CA GLY A 214 24.65 13.06 -36.19
C GLY A 214 24.06 14.40 -36.65
N SER A 215 24.77 15.52 -36.51
CA SER A 215 24.58 16.69 -37.37
C SER A 215 25.83 17.56 -37.40
N ASP A 216 26.87 17.06 -38.06
CA ASP A 216 27.95 17.90 -38.56
C ASP A 216 27.53 18.47 -39.92
N ARG A 217 26.64 19.47 -39.86
CA ARG A 217 26.34 20.43 -40.94
C ARG A 217 25.83 21.72 -40.30
N ASP A 218 26.72 22.37 -39.57
CA ASP A 218 27.15 23.74 -39.86
C ASP A 218 28.17 24.13 -38.79
N ALA A 219 29.44 24.07 -39.18
CA ALA A 219 30.54 24.63 -38.43
C ALA A 219 30.35 26.15 -38.35
N ASN A 220 29.78 26.62 -37.24
CA ASN A 220 30.12 27.88 -36.57
C ASN A 220 29.24 28.03 -35.32
N LEU A 221 29.68 27.45 -34.20
CA LEU A 221 29.61 28.04 -32.85
C LEU A 221 30.47 27.15 -31.92
N ALA A 222 31.41 27.79 -31.23
CA ALA A 222 32.47 27.16 -30.46
C ALA A 222 31.95 26.47 -29.16
N PRO A 223 32.75 25.58 -28.55
CA PRO A 223 32.33 24.66 -27.51
C PRO A 223 32.43 25.27 -26.10
N SER A 224 31.79 24.61 -25.13
CA SER A 224 31.87 24.86 -23.68
C SER A 224 31.00 25.99 -23.15
N MET A 225 29.91 25.63 -22.44
CA MET A 225 29.67 26.13 -21.09
C MET A 225 28.85 25.09 -20.31
N LYS A 226 29.29 24.82 -19.09
CA LYS A 226 28.46 24.22 -18.03
C LYS A 226 27.19 25.07 -17.89
N PRO A 227 26.03 24.52 -17.48
CA PRO A 227 24.91 25.39 -17.16
C PRO A 227 25.28 26.18 -15.90
N ASP A 228 25.67 27.43 -16.12
CA ASP A 228 25.74 28.44 -15.08
C ASP A 228 24.32 28.78 -14.63
N VAL A 229 24.27 29.02 -13.34
CA VAL A 229 23.13 29.41 -12.50
C VAL A 229 22.43 30.66 -13.03
N ASP A 230 21.12 30.71 -12.77
CA ASP A 230 20.17 31.83 -12.89
C ASP A 230 19.59 32.16 -14.27
N THR A 231 18.52 31.42 -14.62
CA THR A 231 17.28 32.04 -15.12
C THR A 231 16.09 31.13 -14.82
N SER A 232 15.36 31.41 -13.73
CA SER A 232 13.99 30.94 -13.41
C SER A 232 13.54 29.69 -14.17
N GLU A 233 14.10 28.54 -13.80
CA GLU A 233 14.01 27.27 -14.52
C GLU A 233 12.57 26.77 -14.62
N GLU A 234 11.97 26.87 -15.79
CA GLU A 234 10.74 26.15 -16.13
C GLU A 234 11.11 24.66 -16.24
N LEU A 235 10.73 23.85 -15.24
CA LEU A 235 10.93 22.41 -15.30
C LEU A 235 10.06 21.94 -16.47
N GLY A 236 10.68 21.51 -17.57
CA GLY A 236 9.96 21.01 -18.73
C GLY A 236 9.50 19.57 -18.51
N THR A 237 8.65 19.10 -19.41
CA THR A 237 8.18 17.70 -19.40
C THR A 237 9.34 16.71 -19.52
N ARG A 238 10.42 17.09 -20.21
CA ARG A 238 11.63 16.27 -20.38
C ARG A 238 12.35 16.07 -19.05
N GLU A 239 12.59 17.15 -18.31
CA GLU A 239 13.24 17.14 -17.00
C GLU A 239 12.40 16.35 -16.00
N LEU A 240 11.08 16.57 -15.98
CA LEU A 240 10.15 15.81 -15.14
C LEU A 240 10.27 14.30 -15.36
N LEU A 241 10.27 13.85 -16.62
CA LEU A 241 10.35 12.41 -16.93
C LEU A 241 11.70 11.82 -16.49
N TRP A 242 12.80 12.56 -16.64
CA TRP A 242 14.10 12.13 -16.13
C TRP A 242 14.11 12.04 -14.60
N THR A 243 13.59 13.04 -13.90
CA THR A 243 13.45 13.01 -12.44
C THR A 243 12.63 11.81 -11.99
N LEU A 244 11.53 11.48 -12.68
CA LEU A 244 10.72 10.32 -12.35
C LEU A 244 11.45 8.99 -12.57
N VAL A 245 12.27 8.87 -13.61
CA VAL A 245 13.08 7.68 -13.87
C VAL A 245 14.16 7.51 -12.79
N ASP A 246 14.89 8.57 -12.48
CA ASP A 246 15.90 8.57 -11.43
C ASP A 246 15.29 8.27 -10.05
N ALA A 247 14.15 8.90 -9.73
CA ALA A 247 13.40 8.61 -8.51
C ALA A 247 12.91 7.14 -8.50
N TYR A 248 12.40 6.62 -9.61
CA TYR A 248 11.98 5.22 -9.70
C TYR A 248 13.11 4.25 -9.35
N ASP A 249 14.32 4.49 -9.84
CA ASP A 249 15.48 3.64 -9.54
C ASP A 249 15.95 3.78 -8.10
N LYS A 250 15.81 4.98 -7.51
CA LYS A 250 16.14 5.26 -6.11
C LYS A 250 15.11 4.74 -5.11
N ILE A 251 13.84 4.59 -5.50
CA ILE A 251 12.81 4.02 -4.62
C ILE A 251 13.19 2.58 -4.30
N ASP A 252 13.70 2.40 -3.09
CA ASP A 252 14.01 1.12 -2.51
C ASP A 252 12.77 0.59 -1.80
N VAL A 253 11.97 -0.23 -2.51
CA VAL A 253 10.87 -0.98 -1.89
C VAL A 253 11.42 -2.21 -1.12
N ALA A 254 12.73 -2.51 -1.27
CA ALA A 254 13.34 -3.52 -0.42
C ALA A 254 13.44 -2.95 1.00
N HIS A 255 13.02 -3.77 1.96
CA HIS A 255 13.05 -3.41 3.36
C HIS A 255 14.48 -3.17 3.83
N ASP A 256 14.70 -2.28 4.81
CA ASP A 256 16.06 -1.94 5.27
C ASP A 256 16.84 -3.18 5.77
N TYR A 257 16.14 -4.24 6.20
CA TYR A 257 16.77 -5.51 6.53
C TYR A 257 17.47 -6.19 5.36
N SER A 258 17.18 -5.87 4.08
CA SER A 258 17.94 -6.42 2.95
C SER A 258 19.32 -5.79 2.84
N LYS A 259 19.54 -4.60 3.40
CA LYS A 259 20.83 -3.92 3.44
C LYS A 259 21.76 -4.54 4.49
N ASP A 260 21.20 -5.05 5.58
CA ASP A 260 21.91 -5.82 6.61
C ASP A 260 21.13 -7.08 7.02
N LEU A 261 21.01 -8.00 6.04
CA LEU A 261 20.27 -9.25 6.20
C LEU A 261 20.83 -10.07 7.36
N HIS A 262 22.14 -10.02 7.57
CA HIS A 262 22.79 -10.77 8.63
C HIS A 262 22.33 -10.30 10.01
N THR A 263 22.27 -8.99 10.26
CA THR A 263 21.79 -8.45 11.55
C THR A 263 20.31 -8.73 11.75
N TYR A 264 19.49 -8.61 10.72
CA TYR A 264 18.07 -8.95 10.83
C TYR A 264 17.82 -10.44 11.08
N LEU A 265 18.56 -11.34 10.41
CA LEU A 265 18.48 -12.78 10.66
C LEU A 265 18.97 -13.13 12.07
N ARG A 266 19.99 -12.44 12.58
CA ARG A 266 20.43 -12.57 13.98
C ARG A 266 19.32 -12.12 14.94
N TYR A 267 18.69 -10.97 14.70
CA TYR A 267 17.53 -10.52 15.47
C TYR A 267 16.40 -11.55 15.46
N CYS A 268 16.07 -12.10 14.28
CA CYS A 268 15.08 -13.16 14.16
C CYS A 268 15.47 -14.36 15.03
N LYS A 269 16.68 -14.89 14.87
CA LYS A 269 17.18 -16.05 15.60
C LYS A 269 17.15 -15.83 17.12
N ASP A 270 17.64 -14.69 17.58
CA ASP A 270 17.94 -14.46 18.99
C ASP A 270 16.73 -13.89 19.75
N VAL A 271 15.83 -13.15 19.08
CA VAL A 271 14.69 -12.45 19.72
C VAL A 271 13.34 -13.03 19.32
N VAL A 272 13.12 -13.30 18.02
CA VAL A 272 11.81 -13.78 17.53
C VAL A 272 11.66 -15.29 17.67
N PHE A 273 12.74 -16.05 17.48
CA PHE A 273 12.76 -17.50 17.48
C PHE A 273 13.63 -18.16 18.60
N PRO A 274 13.93 -17.52 19.76
CA PRO A 274 14.79 -18.15 20.76
C PRO A 274 14.14 -19.42 21.30
N GLY A 275 14.94 -20.48 21.44
CA GLY A 275 14.56 -21.72 22.12
C GLY A 275 13.47 -22.56 21.44
N ILE A 276 13.28 -22.45 20.12
CA ILE A 276 12.31 -23.31 19.40
C ILE A 276 12.79 -24.75 19.36
N ALA A 277 12.15 -25.59 20.15
CA ALA A 277 12.08 -27.02 19.87
C ALA A 277 10.85 -27.26 18.96
N CYS A 278 11.07 -27.75 17.74
CA CYS A 278 10.07 -27.83 16.67
C CYS A 278 8.75 -28.55 17.02
N SER A 279 8.73 -29.46 18.00
CA SER A 279 7.66 -30.47 18.10
C SER A 279 6.29 -29.96 18.57
N VAL A 280 6.21 -28.94 19.44
CA VAL A 280 4.92 -28.44 19.96
C VAL A 280 4.36 -27.30 19.11
N GLU A 281 5.23 -26.52 18.47
CA GLU A 281 4.80 -25.42 17.59
C GLU A 281 4.33 -25.93 16.23
N GLU A 282 4.87 -27.04 15.73
CA GLU A 282 4.48 -27.65 14.46
C GLU A 282 3.02 -28.13 14.48
N GLU A 283 2.59 -28.84 15.53
CA GLU A 283 1.19 -29.28 15.69
C GLU A 283 0.22 -28.08 15.70
N HIS A 284 0.55 -27.01 16.45
CA HIS A 284 -0.29 -25.82 16.53
C HIS A 284 -0.35 -25.03 15.21
N LEU A 285 0.77 -24.93 14.49
CA LEU A 285 0.81 -24.29 13.18
C LEU A 285 0.03 -25.10 12.15
N ILE A 286 0.14 -26.43 12.17
CA ILE A 286 -0.63 -27.33 11.31
C ILE A 286 -2.14 -27.13 11.56
N GLU A 287 -2.58 -27.05 12.81
CA GLU A 287 -3.99 -26.79 13.15
C GLU A 287 -4.45 -25.41 12.67
N ILE A 288 -3.64 -24.35 12.85
CA ILE A 288 -3.92 -23.01 12.31
C ILE A 288 -4.03 -23.04 10.77
N PHE A 289 -3.11 -23.74 10.09
CA PHE A 289 -3.12 -23.84 8.63
C PHE A 289 -4.31 -24.65 8.12
N GLN A 290 -4.68 -25.74 8.79
CA GLN A 290 -5.87 -26.52 8.47
C GLN A 290 -7.16 -25.70 8.64
N ASP A 291 -7.24 -24.85 9.67
CA ASP A 291 -8.38 -23.95 9.87
C ASP A 291 -8.44 -22.82 8.84
N LEU A 292 -7.29 -22.25 8.46
CA LEU A 292 -7.21 -21.28 7.36
C LEU A 292 -7.66 -21.89 6.02
N TYR A 293 -7.40 -23.18 5.83
CA TYR A 293 -7.86 -23.93 4.66
C TYR A 293 -9.37 -24.19 4.71
N LYS A 294 -9.89 -24.68 5.85
CA LYS A 294 -11.34 -24.95 6.04
C LYS A 294 -12.21 -23.69 5.97
N GLY A 295 -11.77 -22.58 6.55
CA GLY A 295 -12.49 -21.30 6.44
C GLY A 295 -12.59 -20.77 5.01
N ARG A 296 -11.77 -21.28 4.08
CA ARG A 296 -11.87 -21.00 2.64
C ARG A 296 -12.91 -21.87 1.92
N GLU A 297 -13.26 -23.03 2.47
CA GLU A 297 -14.26 -23.95 1.92
C GLU A 297 -15.68 -23.57 2.37
N ASP A 298 -15.85 -23.06 3.60
CA ASP A 298 -17.14 -22.59 4.12
C ASP A 298 -17.64 -21.29 3.46
N GLU A 299 -16.73 -20.43 2.98
CA GLU A 299 -17.06 -19.28 2.14
C GLU A 299 -17.49 -19.70 0.72
N ASN A 300 -17.11 -20.91 0.28
CA ASN A 300 -17.40 -21.42 -1.06
C ASN A 300 -18.78 -22.12 -1.15
N SER A 301 -19.46 -22.36 -0.02
CA SER A 301 -20.75 -23.07 0.03
C SER A 301 -21.97 -22.16 0.19
N LYS A 302 -21.79 -20.83 0.21
CA LYS A 302 -22.89 -19.85 0.21
C LYS A 302 -22.68 -18.70 -0.78
N ALA A 303 -22.64 -19.00 -2.09
CA ALA A 303 -23.11 -18.10 -3.15
C ALA A 303 -22.98 -18.74 -4.54
N HIS A 304 -24.05 -19.38 -5.03
CA HIS A 304 -24.27 -19.47 -6.48
C HIS A 304 -24.96 -18.19 -6.94
N THR A 305 -24.18 -17.24 -7.46
CA THR A 305 -24.39 -16.45 -8.69
C THR A 305 -23.62 -15.13 -8.60
N THR A 306 -22.44 -15.11 -9.22
CA THR A 306 -21.94 -14.12 -10.19
C THR A 306 -20.43 -14.25 -10.23
N ASN A 307 -19.88 -14.42 -11.43
CA ASN A 307 -18.45 -14.55 -11.69
C ASN A 307 -17.71 -13.28 -11.27
N GLY A 308 -17.20 -13.26 -10.05
CA GLY A 308 -16.35 -12.21 -9.48
C GLY A 308 -14.95 -12.76 -9.23
N VAL A 309 -14.05 -12.50 -10.17
CA VAL A 309 -12.62 -12.81 -10.10
C VAL A 309 -12.04 -12.30 -8.77
N ASN A 310 -11.73 -13.24 -7.87
CA ASN A 310 -10.98 -13.03 -6.63
C ASN A 310 -9.52 -12.65 -6.94
N LYS A 311 -9.29 -11.49 -7.54
CA LYS A 311 -7.97 -10.85 -7.62
C LYS A 311 -7.70 -10.16 -6.29
N ARG A 312 -7.30 -10.96 -5.30
CA ARG A 312 -6.71 -10.45 -4.06
C ARG A 312 -5.42 -9.71 -4.44
N GLY A 313 -5.42 -8.39 -4.28
CA GLY A 313 -4.21 -7.59 -4.27
C GLY A 313 -3.32 -8.13 -3.15
N ARG A 314 -2.27 -8.83 -3.54
CA ARG A 314 -1.22 -9.25 -2.62
C ARG A 314 -0.35 -8.01 -2.44
N ASP A 315 -0.50 -7.32 -1.31
CA ASP A 315 0.54 -6.40 -0.85
C ASP A 315 1.84 -7.20 -0.76
N GLY A 316 2.90 -6.72 -1.43
CA GLY A 316 4.24 -7.30 -1.33
C GLY A 316 4.52 -8.50 -2.24
N THR A 317 4.67 -8.26 -3.54
CA THR A 317 5.76 -8.88 -4.33
C THR A 317 6.02 -7.95 -5.52
N SER A 318 6.73 -6.84 -5.29
CA SER A 318 7.31 -6.10 -6.41
C SER A 318 8.42 -6.97 -6.98
N VAL A 319 8.21 -7.52 -8.17
CA VAL A 319 9.33 -8.02 -8.98
C VAL A 319 10.12 -6.77 -9.38
N GLY A 320 11.14 -6.45 -8.59
CA GLY A 320 12.05 -5.34 -8.88
C GLY A 320 12.88 -5.70 -10.10
N ALA A 321 12.37 -5.42 -11.29
CA ALA A 321 13.24 -5.26 -12.44
C ALA A 321 14.04 -3.98 -12.20
N ARG A 322 15.34 -4.09 -11.89
CA ARG A 322 16.25 -2.96 -12.00
C ARG A 322 16.18 -2.48 -13.45
N CYS A 323 15.97 -1.18 -13.66
CA CYS A 323 16.21 -0.59 -14.97
C CYS A 323 17.71 -0.73 -15.25
N VAL A 324 18.07 -1.76 -16.01
CA VAL A 324 19.41 -1.86 -16.57
C VAL A 324 19.47 -0.80 -17.67
N SER A 325 20.10 0.32 -17.31
CA SER A 325 20.57 1.40 -18.19
C SER A 325 19.56 1.93 -19.23
N ALA A 326 18.83 2.99 -18.84
CA ALA A 326 18.01 3.85 -19.71
C ALA A 326 18.80 4.52 -20.86
N LEU A 327 20.10 4.28 -20.99
CA LEU A 327 20.99 4.88 -21.98
C LEU A 327 21.53 3.90 -23.03
N SER A 328 20.97 2.70 -23.14
CA SER A 328 21.29 1.82 -24.29
C SER A 328 20.21 1.91 -25.36
N SER A 329 20.56 1.48 -26.58
CA SER A 329 19.67 1.37 -27.76
C SER A 329 18.36 0.60 -27.52
N SER A 330 18.17 -0.01 -26.33
CA SER A 330 17.01 -0.76 -25.86
C SER A 330 16.00 0.05 -25.02
N GLY A 331 16.24 1.32 -24.66
CA GLY A 331 15.41 2.06 -23.67
C GLY A 331 13.89 2.01 -23.89
N ILE A 332 13.42 2.24 -25.13
CA ILE A 332 11.99 2.16 -25.46
C ILE A 332 11.47 0.70 -25.50
N GLN A 333 12.30 -0.27 -25.89
CA GLN A 333 11.91 -1.68 -25.91
C GLN A 333 11.82 -2.22 -24.47
N SER A 334 12.71 -1.80 -23.58
CA SER A 334 12.67 -2.12 -22.16
C SER A 334 11.36 -1.64 -21.52
N ILE A 335 10.96 -0.38 -21.76
CA ILE A 335 9.69 0.14 -21.25
C ILE A 335 8.48 -0.58 -21.86
N LYS A 336 8.51 -0.94 -23.15
CA LYS A 336 7.44 -1.74 -23.75
C LYS A 336 7.28 -3.10 -23.06
N SER A 337 8.40 -3.80 -22.82
CA SER A 337 8.39 -5.06 -22.09
C SER A 337 7.86 -4.89 -20.67
N GLU A 338 8.32 -3.86 -19.95
CA GLU A 338 7.86 -3.58 -18.58
C GLU A 338 6.36 -3.25 -18.55
N MET A 339 5.87 -2.50 -19.54
CA MET A 339 4.44 -2.23 -19.70
C MET A 339 3.66 -3.53 -19.86
N GLU A 340 4.11 -4.43 -20.73
CA GLU A 340 3.47 -5.73 -20.96
C GLU A 340 3.44 -6.59 -19.69
N ASP A 341 4.56 -6.65 -18.95
CA ASP A 341 4.66 -7.35 -17.66
C ASP A 341 3.67 -6.80 -16.62
N HIS A 342 3.45 -5.49 -16.63
CA HIS A 342 2.46 -4.81 -15.78
C HIS A 342 1.01 -4.88 -16.31
N GLY A 343 0.78 -5.52 -17.46
CA GLY A 343 -0.54 -5.65 -18.08
C GLY A 343 -1.02 -4.39 -18.81
N PHE A 344 -0.08 -3.57 -19.28
CA PHE A 344 -0.29 -2.41 -20.13
C PHE A 344 0.07 -2.72 -21.59
N CYS A 345 -0.77 -2.24 -22.50
CA CYS A 345 -0.48 -2.22 -23.93
C CYS A 345 0.11 -0.85 -24.29
N TYR A 346 1.30 -0.86 -24.87
CA TYR A 346 1.97 0.33 -25.36
C TYR A 346 1.20 0.98 -26.51
N MET A 347 1.00 2.29 -26.42
CA MET A 347 0.49 3.13 -27.50
C MET A 347 1.62 4.02 -28.05
N PRO A 348 1.84 4.05 -29.38
CA PRO A 348 2.83 4.94 -29.97
C PRO A 348 2.41 6.42 -29.84
N PRO A 349 3.37 7.37 -29.89
CA PRO A 349 3.09 8.80 -29.84
C PRO A 349 2.03 9.25 -30.85
N ARG A 350 1.25 10.27 -30.47
CA ARG A 350 0.20 10.82 -31.34
C ARG A 350 0.84 11.61 -32.49
N LYS A 351 0.66 11.15 -33.73
CA LYS A 351 1.18 11.80 -34.94
C LYS A 351 0.55 13.18 -35.23
N TRP A 352 -0.69 13.39 -34.78
CA TRP A 352 -1.44 14.63 -34.94
C TRP A 352 -2.33 14.83 -33.70
N PRO A 353 -2.08 15.82 -32.84
CA PRO A 353 -3.01 16.14 -31.77
C PRO A 353 -4.33 16.60 -32.41
N LYS A 354 -5.33 15.72 -32.47
CA LYS A 354 -6.67 16.04 -32.99
C LYS A 354 -7.38 17.13 -32.17
N SER A 355 -6.83 17.46 -31.00
CA SER A 355 -7.09 18.65 -30.19
C SER A 355 -5.89 18.86 -29.25
N ASP A 356 -5.64 20.10 -28.84
CA ASP A 356 -4.76 20.45 -27.71
C ASP A 356 -5.32 19.98 -26.34
N GLY A 357 -6.41 19.19 -26.37
CA GLY A 357 -7.15 18.78 -25.19
C GLY A 357 -6.51 17.66 -24.38
N TYR A 358 -6.91 17.60 -23.11
CA TYR A 358 -6.57 16.55 -22.15
C TYR A 358 -6.96 15.17 -22.67
N LEU A 359 -6.03 14.21 -22.65
CA LEU A 359 -6.29 12.85 -23.14
C LEU A 359 -6.90 11.98 -22.04
N HIS A 360 -8.11 11.46 -22.25
CA HIS A 360 -8.70 10.48 -21.34
C HIS A 360 -8.31 9.05 -21.71
N TYR A 361 -7.53 8.40 -20.85
CA TYR A 361 -7.26 6.98 -20.99
C TYR A 361 -8.49 6.16 -20.59
N ARG A 362 -8.63 4.96 -21.19
CA ARG A 362 -9.70 4.01 -20.86
C ARG A 362 -9.13 2.60 -20.83
N ARG A 363 -9.64 1.77 -19.93
CA ARG A 363 -9.40 0.33 -19.96
C ARG A 363 -10.21 -0.29 -21.11
N LYS A 364 -9.58 -1.16 -21.89
CA LYS A 364 -10.24 -1.89 -22.98
C LYS A 364 -10.27 -3.37 -22.62
N THR A 365 -11.38 -4.03 -22.95
CA THR A 365 -11.44 -5.49 -22.86
C THR A 365 -10.86 -6.07 -24.14
N MET A 366 -9.71 -6.73 -24.04
CA MET A 366 -9.08 -7.46 -25.14
C MET A 366 -9.04 -8.93 -24.72
N THR A 367 -9.51 -9.84 -25.58
CA THR A 367 -9.47 -11.30 -25.36
C THR A 367 -9.98 -11.76 -23.98
N GLY A 368 -11.04 -11.12 -23.46
CA GLY A 368 -11.63 -11.46 -22.16
C GLY A 368 -10.91 -10.88 -20.93
N HIS A 369 -9.79 -10.16 -21.13
CA HIS A 369 -9.05 -9.49 -20.07
C HIS A 369 -9.13 -7.96 -20.21
N LEU A 370 -9.22 -7.26 -19.07
CA LEU A 370 -9.10 -5.80 -19.03
C LEU A 370 -7.63 -5.42 -19.20
N VAL A 371 -7.31 -4.85 -20.36
CA VAL A 371 -5.98 -4.34 -20.71
C VAL A 371 -5.98 -2.82 -20.52
N CYS A 372 -4.96 -2.33 -19.83
CA CYS A 372 -4.73 -0.89 -19.72
C CYS A 372 -3.94 -0.45 -20.95
N ALA A 373 -4.32 0.62 -21.63
CA ALA A 373 -3.55 1.14 -22.76
C ALA A 373 -3.02 2.52 -22.39
N GLY A 374 -1.75 2.78 -22.67
CA GLY A 374 -1.08 4.02 -22.28
C GLY A 374 0.09 4.37 -23.18
N HIS A 375 0.45 5.65 -23.23
CA HIS A 375 1.71 6.10 -23.82
C HIS A 375 2.85 5.98 -22.81
N ALA A 376 4.10 5.97 -23.26
CA ALA A 376 5.27 5.84 -22.40
C ALA A 376 5.33 6.94 -21.33
N ASP A 377 5.13 8.21 -21.71
CA ASP A 377 5.15 9.36 -20.80
C ASP A 377 4.21 9.18 -19.60
N TYR A 378 2.98 8.73 -19.86
CA TYR A 378 1.97 8.49 -18.82
C TYR A 378 2.29 7.27 -17.96
N TYR A 379 2.83 6.22 -18.58
CA TYR A 379 3.22 5.01 -17.87
C TYR A 379 4.38 5.26 -16.90
N LEU A 380 5.37 6.07 -17.28
CA LEU A 380 6.47 6.48 -16.40
C LEU A 380 5.97 7.18 -15.13
N LEU A 381 4.96 8.04 -15.28
CA LEU A 381 4.30 8.69 -14.16
C LEU A 381 3.58 7.66 -13.28
N LEU A 382 2.76 6.79 -13.87
CA LEU A 382 2.02 5.76 -13.12
C LEU A 382 2.93 4.82 -12.34
N ARG A 383 3.99 4.30 -12.97
CA ARG A 383 4.88 3.29 -12.34
C ARG A 383 5.64 3.87 -11.15
N SER A 384 6.08 5.12 -11.24
CA SER A 384 6.83 5.81 -10.18
C SER A 384 5.97 6.00 -8.94
N PHE A 385 4.75 6.52 -9.14
CA PHE A 385 3.79 6.72 -8.06
C PHE A 385 3.27 5.39 -7.49
N ALA A 386 3.06 4.37 -8.33
CA ALA A 386 2.61 3.05 -7.87
C ALA A 386 3.68 2.34 -7.03
N LYS A 387 4.95 2.40 -7.46
CA LYS A 387 6.08 1.86 -6.72
C LYS A 387 6.22 2.52 -5.36
N LEU A 388 6.14 3.86 -5.31
CA LEU A 388 6.23 4.61 -4.05
C LEU A 388 5.06 4.35 -3.09
N ALA A 389 3.85 4.19 -3.62
CA ALA A 389 2.67 3.86 -2.82
C ALA A 389 2.58 2.38 -2.40
N GLU A 390 3.52 1.54 -2.87
CA GLU A 390 3.56 0.09 -2.68
C GLU A 390 2.24 -0.60 -3.12
N VAL A 391 1.71 -0.22 -4.28
CA VAL A 391 0.48 -0.80 -4.85
C VAL A 391 0.66 -1.27 -6.29
N ASP A 392 -0.17 -2.23 -6.72
CA ASP A 392 -0.23 -2.64 -8.13
C ASP A 392 -0.57 -1.42 -9.01
N ILE A 393 0.24 -1.21 -10.05
CA ILE A 393 0.11 -0.08 -10.98
C ILE A 393 -1.28 0.00 -11.63
N ARG A 394 -2.00 -1.12 -11.79
CA ARG A 394 -3.38 -1.11 -12.30
C ARG A 394 -4.37 -0.56 -11.29
N VAL A 395 -4.10 -0.72 -9.98
CA VAL A 395 -4.88 -0.06 -8.92
C VAL A 395 -4.64 1.45 -8.95
N MET A 396 -3.39 1.87 -9.14
CA MET A 396 -3.05 3.29 -9.32
C MET A 396 -3.77 3.88 -10.54
N HIS A 397 -3.64 3.24 -11.70
CA HIS A 397 -4.30 3.65 -12.93
C HIS A 397 -5.83 3.69 -12.78
N ALA A 398 -6.45 2.66 -12.18
CA ALA A 398 -7.90 2.66 -11.95
C ALA A 398 -8.36 3.80 -11.03
N SER A 399 -7.51 4.21 -10.08
CA SER A 399 -7.78 5.32 -9.16
C SER A 399 -7.71 6.67 -9.90
N VAL A 400 -6.71 6.85 -10.77
CA VAL A 400 -6.60 8.01 -11.67
C VAL A 400 -7.83 8.10 -12.58
N LEU A 401 -8.22 7.00 -13.23
CA LEU A 401 -9.42 6.98 -14.08
C LEU A 401 -10.72 7.27 -13.31
N LYS A 402 -10.79 6.91 -12.02
CA LYS A 402 -11.95 7.22 -11.18
C LYS A 402 -12.00 8.71 -10.86
N LEU A 403 -10.85 9.31 -10.57
CA LEU A 403 -10.73 10.75 -10.32
C LEU A 403 -11.04 11.58 -11.57
N GLU A 404 -10.45 11.24 -12.72
CA GLU A 404 -10.69 11.93 -14.00
C GLU A 404 -12.16 11.89 -14.39
N ARG A 405 -12.82 10.74 -14.24
CA ARG A 405 -14.27 10.65 -14.48
C ARG A 405 -15.04 11.59 -13.57
N ARG A 406 -14.70 11.64 -12.28
CA ARG A 406 -15.35 12.55 -11.33
C ARG A 406 -15.16 14.02 -11.72
N LEU A 407 -13.95 14.40 -12.13
CA LEU A 407 -13.66 15.74 -12.64
C LEU A 407 -14.50 16.06 -13.89
N GLY A 408 -14.58 15.13 -14.85
CA GLY A 408 -15.44 15.29 -16.04
C GLY A 408 -16.92 15.47 -15.69
N TRP A 409 -17.45 14.75 -14.69
CA TRP A 409 -18.82 14.97 -14.19
C TRP A 409 -19.00 16.35 -13.57
N ILE A 410 -18.00 16.87 -12.85
CA ILE A 410 -18.03 18.20 -12.26
C ILE A 410 -18.04 19.26 -13.38
N GLU A 411 -17.16 19.11 -14.37
CA GLU A 411 -17.07 19.99 -15.53
C GLU A 411 -18.39 20.01 -16.33
N GLU A 412 -18.98 18.86 -16.65
CA GLU A 412 -20.28 18.77 -17.34
C GLU A 412 -21.39 19.46 -16.53
N ARG A 413 -21.38 19.30 -15.20
CA ARG A 413 -22.35 19.97 -14.31
C ARG A 413 -22.16 21.48 -14.31
N ILE A 414 -20.92 21.97 -14.29
CA ILE A 414 -20.61 23.41 -14.38
C ILE A 414 -21.08 23.95 -15.73
N GLY A 415 -20.75 23.27 -16.83
CA GLY A 415 -21.19 23.65 -18.18
C GLY A 415 -22.72 23.80 -18.27
N ARG A 416 -23.47 22.78 -17.85
CA ARG A 416 -24.95 22.85 -17.81
C ARG A 416 -25.48 24.00 -16.95
N SER A 417 -24.81 24.32 -15.84
CA SER A 417 -25.22 25.41 -14.95
C SER A 417 -24.96 26.78 -15.59
N LEU A 418 -23.82 26.93 -16.28
CA LEU A 418 -23.49 28.14 -17.03
C LEU A 418 -24.46 28.34 -18.21
N ASP A 419 -24.77 27.28 -18.94
CA ASP A 419 -25.77 27.33 -20.03
C ASP A 419 -27.15 27.73 -19.48
N ALA A 420 -27.56 27.20 -18.33
CA ALA A 420 -28.83 27.57 -17.71
C ALA A 420 -28.86 29.05 -17.26
N LEU A 421 -27.73 29.58 -16.77
CA LEU A 421 -27.62 31.00 -16.37
C LEU A 421 -27.70 31.94 -17.58
N GLN A 422 -27.10 31.56 -18.71
CA GLN A 422 -27.16 32.36 -19.95
C GLN A 422 -28.56 32.38 -20.57
N ASN A 423 -29.39 31.39 -20.26
CA ASN A 423 -30.77 31.26 -20.77
C ASN A 423 -31.85 31.82 -19.82
N LEU A 424 -31.47 32.54 -18.75
CA LEU A 424 -32.44 33.24 -17.89
C LEU A 424 -32.99 34.47 -18.63
N PRO A 425 -34.32 34.64 -18.76
CA PRO A 425 -34.90 35.86 -19.31
C PRO A 425 -34.56 37.05 -18.42
N SER A 426 -34.13 38.14 -19.07
CA SER A 426 -33.68 39.40 -18.44
C SER A 426 -34.75 40.08 -17.59
#